data_AF-A0A4R7UC36-F1
#
_entry.id   AF-A0A4R7UC36-F1
#
_cell.length_a   1.000
_cell.length_b   1.000
_cell.length_c   1.000
_cell.angle_alpha   90.00
_cell.angle_beta   90.00
_cell.angle_gamma   90.00
#
_symmetry.space_group_name_H-M   'P 1'
#
loop_
_entity.id
_entity.type
_entity.pdbx_description
1 polymer ?
#
loop_
_entity_poly.entity_id
_entity_poly.type
_entity_poly.pdbx_seq_one_letter_code
_entity_poly.pdbx_strand_id
1 'polypeptide(L)'
;MKKFKINFFEYLLLLCLILLFVYFIYLILNTYIVNYKIVIIKFNDNTLRLKNITYAELQKSNYQIEFIDKEKFYQYIIKIHEVGENNEIIISNKDLESYLINHNLEFISVKLIKNRTLIYQYLFDWIVRLFR
;
A
#
# COMPACT_ATOMS: atom_id res chain seq x y z
N MET A 1 14.79 51.17 -18.92
CA MET A 1 14.83 49.87 -18.23
C MET A 1 16.26 49.32 -18.28
N LYS A 2 16.93 49.14 -17.13
CA LYS A 2 18.28 48.54 -17.11
C LYS A 2 18.17 47.09 -17.58
N LYS A 3 18.89 46.72 -18.65
CA LYS A 3 19.06 45.32 -19.05
C LYS A 3 19.97 44.66 -18.03
N PHE A 4 19.39 43.93 -17.07
CA PHE A 4 20.17 43.05 -16.21
C PHE A 4 20.79 41.97 -17.11
N LYS A 5 22.09 42.09 -17.39
CA LYS A 5 22.86 41.02 -18.03
C LYS A 5 23.19 40.02 -16.94
N ILE A 6 22.48 38.90 -16.96
CA ILE A 6 22.75 37.76 -16.10
C ILE A 6 24.16 37.26 -16.43
N ASN A 7 25.01 37.14 -15.42
CA ASN A 7 26.36 36.61 -15.59
C ASN A 7 26.31 35.11 -15.89
N PHE A 8 27.30 34.57 -16.61
CA PHE A 8 27.36 33.15 -16.96
C PHE A 8 27.17 32.22 -15.73
N PHE A 9 27.74 32.59 -14.58
CA PHE A 9 27.57 31.86 -13.32
C PHE A 9 26.12 31.86 -12.80
N GLU A 10 25.39 32.97 -12.96
CA GLU A 10 23.99 33.06 -12.56
C GLU A 10 23.10 32.21 -13.49
N TYR A 11 23.44 32.14 -14.79
CA TYR A 11 22.77 31.24 -15.73
C TYR A 11 23.00 29.76 -15.36
N LEU A 12 24.25 29.40 -15.04
CA LEU A 12 24.59 28.04 -14.60
C LEU A 12 23.87 27.68 -13.29
N LEU A 13 23.80 28.61 -12.33
CA LEU A 13 23.07 28.42 -11.08
C LEU A 13 21.57 28.21 -11.33
N LEU A 14 20.96 29.03 -12.19
CA LEU A 14 19.55 28.90 -12.56
C LEU A 14 19.27 27.54 -13.21
N LEU A 15 20.15 27.09 -14.11
CA LEU A 15 20.04 25.78 -14.76
C LEU A 15 20.09 24.65 -13.71
N CYS A 16 21.03 24.71 -12.76
CA CYS A 16 21.11 23.73 -11.68
C CYS A 16 19.84 23.71 -10.81
N LEU A 17 19.28 24.88 -10.48
CA LEU A 17 18.03 24.97 -9.71
C LEU A 17 16.85 24.35 -10.47
N ILE A 18 16.74 24.59 -11.78
CA ILE A 18 15.71 23.99 -12.62
C ILE A 18 15.88 22.46 -12.66
N LEU A 19 17.11 21.95 -12.84
CA LEU A 19 17.36 20.51 -12.86
C LEU A 19 17.03 19.84 -11.51
N LEU A 20 17.40 20.47 -10.40
CA LEU A 20 17.04 20.00 -9.06
C LEU A 20 15.51 19.98 -8.86
N PHE A 21 14.82 21.00 -9.35
CA PHE A 21 13.36 21.07 -9.27
C PHE A 21 12.69 19.98 -10.11
N VAL A 22 13.15 19.75 -11.34
CA VAL A 22 12.65 18.66 -12.20
C VAL A 22 12.92 17.30 -11.56
N TYR A 23 14.11 17.10 -11.00
CA TYR A 23 14.45 15.88 -10.27
C TYR A 23 13.56 15.67 -9.04
N PHE A 24 13.30 16.73 -8.28
CA PHE A 24 12.40 16.69 -7.13
C PHE A 24 10.96 16.31 -7.53
N ILE A 25 10.43 16.90 -8.61
CA ILE A 25 9.12 16.51 -9.16
C ILE A 25 9.14 15.03 -9.57
N TYR A 26 10.19 14.59 -10.26
CA TYR A 26 10.33 13.19 -10.67
C TYR A 26 10.30 12.23 -9.47
N LEU A 27 10.95 12.57 -8.37
CA LEU A 27 10.92 11.77 -7.14
C LEU A 27 9.52 11.69 -6.53
N ILE A 28 8.80 12.82 -6.46
CA ILE A 28 7.42 12.83 -5.94
C ILE A 28 6.52 11.97 -6.83
N LEU A 29 6.58 12.13 -8.14
CA LEU A 29 5.73 11.39 -9.07
C LEU A 29 5.97 9.87 -9.01
N ASN A 30 7.21 9.44 -8.73
CA ASN A 30 7.57 8.03 -8.58
C ASN A 30 7.35 7.47 -7.17
N THR A 31 6.77 8.23 -6.26
CA THR A 31 6.39 7.71 -4.94
C THR A 31 5.16 6.81 -5.08
N TYR A 32 5.16 5.69 -4.37
CA TYR A 32 4.01 4.78 -4.31
C TYR A 32 3.06 5.19 -3.19
N ILE A 33 1.77 5.31 -3.52
CA ILE A 33 0.70 5.31 -2.53
C ILE A 33 0.27 3.88 -2.30
N VAL A 34 0.28 3.47 -1.03
CA VAL A 34 -0.20 2.18 -0.60
C VAL A 34 -1.67 2.31 -0.21
N ASN A 35 -2.57 1.73 -1.00
CA ASN A 35 -3.97 1.61 -0.62
C ASN A 35 -4.14 0.35 0.24
N TYR A 36 -4.53 0.54 1.49
CA TYR A 36 -4.72 -0.54 2.44
C TYR A 36 -6.06 -0.41 3.18
N LYS A 37 -6.54 -1.54 3.71
CA LYS A 37 -7.68 -1.58 4.64
C LYS A 37 -7.25 -2.31 5.90
N ILE A 38 -7.68 -1.81 7.06
CA ILE A 38 -7.49 -2.51 8.33
C ILE A 38 -8.54 -3.62 8.42
N VAL A 39 -8.07 -4.86 8.53
CA VAL A 39 -8.90 -6.08 8.61
C VAL A 39 -8.50 -6.87 9.86
N ILE A 40 -9.41 -7.73 10.32
CA ILE A 40 -9.14 -8.62 11.45
C ILE A 40 -8.94 -10.02 10.88
N ILE A 41 -7.84 -10.67 11.24
CA ILE A 41 -7.65 -12.10 11.01
C ILE A 41 -8.04 -12.81 12.30
N LYS A 42 -9.02 -13.71 12.20
CA LYS A 42 -9.43 -14.60 13.30
C LYS A 42 -8.92 -16.00 13.00
N PHE A 43 -8.29 -16.64 13.98
CA PHE A 43 -7.88 -18.02 13.93
C PHE A 43 -8.79 -18.85 14.84
N ASN A 44 -9.55 -19.76 14.26
CA ASN A 44 -10.41 -20.70 14.99
C ASN A 44 -10.50 -22.02 14.23
N ASP A 45 -10.57 -23.15 14.92
CA ASP A 45 -10.65 -24.49 14.31
C ASP A 45 -9.54 -24.75 13.28
N ASN A 46 -8.30 -24.31 13.57
CA ASN A 46 -7.16 -24.37 12.65
C ASN A 46 -7.39 -23.67 11.28
N THR A 47 -8.36 -22.77 11.20
CA THR A 47 -8.68 -22.01 9.99
C THR A 47 -8.52 -20.52 10.23
N LEU A 48 -7.79 -19.86 9.32
CA LEU A 48 -7.69 -18.41 9.30
C LEU A 48 -8.88 -17.81 8.52
N ARG A 49 -9.52 -16.82 9.13
CA ARG A 49 -10.68 -16.13 8.58
C ARG A 49 -10.44 -14.62 8.58
N LEU A 50 -10.71 -13.96 7.46
CA LEU A 50 -10.73 -12.50 7.36
C LEU A 50 -12.10 -11.95 7.76
N LYS A 51 -12.06 -10.89 8.58
CA LYS A 51 -13.22 -10.11 9.02
C LYS A 51 -13.01 -8.63 8.66
N ASN A 52 -14.12 -7.88 8.66
CA ASN A 52 -14.16 -6.46 8.28
C ASN A 52 -13.82 -6.17 6.81
N ILE A 53 -13.99 -7.15 5.94
CA ILE A 53 -13.86 -7.00 4.48
C ILE A 53 -14.87 -7.91 3.78
N THR A 54 -15.45 -7.42 2.69
CA THR A 54 -16.36 -8.21 1.87
C THR A 54 -15.62 -8.86 0.71
N TYR A 55 -16.13 -9.98 0.20
CA TYR A 55 -15.51 -10.65 -0.95
C TYR A 55 -15.50 -9.76 -2.20
N ALA A 56 -16.54 -8.93 -2.39
CA ALA A 56 -16.61 -7.96 -3.49
C ALA A 56 -15.47 -6.91 -3.46
N GLU A 57 -14.89 -6.63 -2.29
CA GLU A 57 -13.73 -5.74 -2.16
C GLU A 57 -12.40 -6.43 -2.52
N LEU A 58 -12.40 -7.76 -2.67
CA LEU A 58 -11.21 -8.55 -2.99
C LEU A 58 -11.15 -8.80 -4.50
N GLN A 59 -10.26 -8.08 -5.19
CA GLN A 59 -10.05 -8.18 -6.65
C GLN A 59 -8.92 -9.15 -7.06
N LYS A 60 -8.11 -9.60 -6.11
CA LYS A 60 -6.94 -10.48 -6.28
C LYS A 60 -7.10 -11.74 -5.42
N SER A 61 -6.38 -12.80 -5.77
CA SER A 61 -6.34 -14.05 -4.98
C SER A 61 -5.28 -14.04 -3.88
N ASN A 62 -4.29 -13.15 -3.98
CA ASN A 62 -3.20 -13.01 -3.01
C ASN A 62 -3.14 -11.57 -2.51
N TYR A 63 -2.95 -11.42 -1.19
CA TYR A 63 -2.77 -10.11 -0.56
C TYR A 63 -1.57 -10.12 0.36
N GLN A 64 -0.91 -8.98 0.42
CA GLN A 64 0.07 -8.71 1.46
C GLN A 64 -0.65 -8.17 2.69
N ILE A 65 -0.31 -8.69 3.86
CA ILE A 65 -0.72 -8.17 5.15
C ILE A 65 0.49 -7.67 5.94
N GLU A 66 0.27 -6.65 6.74
CA GLU A 66 1.30 -6.02 7.57
C GLU A 66 0.73 -5.74 8.97
N PHE A 67 1.49 -6.08 10.01
CA PHE A 67 1.14 -5.72 11.38
C PHE A 67 2.38 -5.52 12.25
N ILE A 68 2.20 -4.85 13.39
CA ILE A 68 3.25 -4.62 14.38
C ILE A 68 2.86 -5.36 15.65
N ASP A 69 3.77 -6.17 16.16
CA ASP A 69 3.65 -6.80 17.48
C ASP A 69 4.98 -6.65 18.23
N LYS A 70 4.93 -6.20 19.50
CA LYS A 70 6.10 -5.96 20.36
C LYS A 70 7.25 -5.24 19.63
N GLU A 71 6.91 -4.14 18.95
CA GLU A 71 7.84 -3.29 18.17
C GLU A 71 8.50 -3.97 16.96
N LYS A 72 8.12 -5.20 16.64
CA LYS A 72 8.54 -5.91 15.43
C LYS A 72 7.50 -5.77 14.34
N PHE A 73 7.98 -5.48 13.14
CA PHE A 73 7.16 -5.42 11.93
C PHE A 73 7.10 -6.80 11.27
N TYR A 74 5.89 -7.27 11.02
CA TYR A 74 5.62 -8.53 10.36
C TYR A 74 4.89 -8.29 9.04
N GLN A 75 5.30 -9.03 8.02
CA GLN A 75 4.72 -8.99 6.69
C GLN A 75 4.53 -10.40 6.16
N TYR A 76 3.30 -10.73 5.76
CA TYR A 76 2.95 -12.03 5.21
C TYR A 76 2.17 -11.88 3.90
N ILE A 77 2.24 -12.90 3.04
CA ILE A 77 1.38 -13.00 1.85
C ILE A 77 0.31 -14.04 2.14
N ILE A 78 -0.93 -13.60 2.24
CA ILE A 78 -2.07 -14.49 2.44
C ILE A 78 -2.71 -14.83 1.10
N LYS A 79 -3.18 -16.08 0.97
CA LYS A 79 -3.95 -16.55 -0.18
C LYS A 79 -5.41 -16.65 0.21
N ILE A 80 -6.30 -16.08 -0.60
CA ILE A 80 -7.74 -16.22 -0.46
C ILE A 80 -8.15 -17.57 -1.05
N HIS A 81 -8.84 -18.39 -0.27
CA HIS A 81 -9.33 -19.71 -0.71
C HIS A 81 -10.80 -19.65 -1.13
N GLU A 82 -11.70 -19.50 -0.17
CA GLU A 82 -13.15 -19.61 -0.37
C GLU A 82 -13.90 -18.60 0.50
N VAL A 83 -15.14 -18.34 0.11
CA VAL A 83 -16.13 -17.67 0.96
C VAL A 83 -16.92 -18.77 1.66
N GLY A 84 -16.67 -18.97 2.95
CA GLY A 84 -17.45 -19.89 3.77
C GLY A 84 -18.87 -19.39 4.02
N GLU A 85 -19.68 -20.21 4.67
CA GLU A 85 -21.02 -19.85 5.11
C GLU A 85 -20.97 -18.55 5.96
N ASN A 86 -21.88 -17.60 5.69
CA ASN A 86 -21.92 -16.25 6.29
C ASN A 86 -20.90 -15.21 5.78
N ASN A 87 -20.46 -15.30 4.52
CA ASN A 87 -19.51 -14.36 3.91
C ASN A 87 -18.14 -14.31 4.63
N GLU A 88 -17.77 -15.39 5.32
CA GLU A 88 -16.46 -15.49 5.96
C GLU A 88 -15.40 -15.82 4.92
N ILE A 89 -14.39 -14.96 4.78
CA ILE A 89 -13.35 -15.18 3.78
C ILE A 89 -12.25 -16.04 4.41
N ILE A 90 -12.10 -17.26 3.93
CA ILE A 90 -11.07 -18.20 4.38
C ILE A 90 -9.76 -17.86 3.70
N ILE A 91 -8.70 -17.77 4.49
CA ILE A 91 -7.35 -17.50 4.01
C ILE A 91 -6.39 -18.59 4.44
N SER A 92 -5.25 -18.70 3.75
CA SER A 92 -4.15 -19.57 4.16
C SER A 92 -2.84 -18.82 4.17
N ASN A 93 -2.06 -19.08 5.22
CA ASN A 93 -0.64 -18.75 5.31
C ASN A 93 -0.04 -19.51 6.51
N LYS A 94 0.84 -20.49 6.23
CA LYS A 94 1.43 -21.37 7.26
C LYS A 94 2.29 -20.61 8.28
N ASP A 95 2.96 -19.55 7.86
CA ASP A 95 3.86 -18.79 8.75
C ASP A 95 3.04 -17.94 9.73
N LEU A 96 1.94 -17.36 9.26
CA LEU A 96 0.97 -16.63 10.07
C LEU A 96 0.22 -17.57 11.02
N GLU A 97 -0.20 -18.74 10.57
CA GLU A 97 -0.81 -19.78 11.42
C GLU A 97 0.16 -20.15 12.55
N SER A 98 1.40 -20.50 12.20
CA SER A 98 2.45 -20.83 13.19
C SER A 98 2.70 -19.68 14.15
N TYR A 99 2.71 -18.43 13.64
CA TYR A 99 2.87 -17.25 14.47
C TYR A 99 1.73 -17.11 15.49
N LEU A 100 0.47 -17.21 15.06
CA LEU A 100 -0.69 -17.08 15.94
C LEU A 100 -0.76 -18.19 16.98
N ILE A 101 -0.43 -19.43 16.59
CA ILE A 101 -0.35 -20.58 17.51
C ILE A 101 0.74 -20.35 18.56
N ASN A 102 1.95 -19.97 18.14
CA ASN A 102 3.09 -19.77 19.04
C ASN A 102 2.87 -18.62 20.03
N HIS A 103 2.04 -17.64 19.66
CA HIS A 103 1.71 -16.49 20.50
C HIS A 103 0.35 -16.63 21.21
N ASN A 104 -0.34 -17.76 21.03
CA ASN A 104 -1.68 -18.03 21.57
C ASN A 104 -2.70 -16.90 21.27
N LEU A 105 -2.72 -16.45 20.02
CA LEU A 105 -3.57 -15.35 19.55
C LEU A 105 -4.77 -15.87 18.75
N GLU A 106 -5.98 -15.58 19.23
CA GLU A 106 -7.22 -15.91 18.50
C GLU A 106 -7.56 -14.91 17.40
N PHE A 107 -7.10 -13.66 17.53
CA PHE A 107 -7.34 -12.62 16.54
C PHE A 107 -6.18 -11.62 16.47
N ILE A 108 -6.00 -11.03 15.30
CA ILE A 108 -5.03 -9.96 15.07
C ILE A 108 -5.56 -8.93 14.08
N SER A 109 -5.32 -7.65 14.37
CA SER A 109 -5.62 -6.55 13.45
C SER A 109 -4.44 -6.35 12.51
N VAL A 110 -4.70 -6.37 11.21
CA VAL A 110 -3.65 -6.27 10.17
C VAL A 110 -4.04 -5.26 9.10
N LYS A 111 -3.04 -4.63 8.51
CA LYS A 111 -3.20 -3.82 7.29
C LYS A 111 -3.15 -4.76 6.09
N LEU A 112 -4.27 -4.92 5.40
CA LEU A 112 -4.35 -5.64 4.13
C LEU A 112 -4.08 -4.68 2.97
N ILE A 113 -2.97 -4.90 2.27
CA ILE A 113 -2.52 -4.06 1.16
C ILE A 113 -3.29 -4.44 -0.11
N LYS A 114 -4.22 -3.57 -0.54
CA LYS A 114 -5.05 -3.80 -1.74
C LYS A 114 -4.25 -3.51 -3.02
N ASN A 115 -3.59 -2.36 -3.06
CA ASN A 115 -2.78 -1.98 -4.21
C ASN A 115 -1.64 -1.03 -3.84
N ARG A 116 -0.61 -1.02 -4.69
CA ARG A 116 0.44 -0.01 -4.69
C ARG A 116 0.34 0.72 -6.02
N THR A 117 -0.03 1.99 -5.98
CA THR A 117 -0.25 2.81 -7.18
C THR A 117 0.74 3.97 -7.15
N LEU A 118 1.34 4.28 -8.30
CA LEU A 118 2.24 5.45 -8.39
C LEU A 118 1.42 6.74 -8.32
N ILE A 119 1.93 7.77 -7.64
CA ILE A 119 1.22 9.06 -7.47
C ILE A 119 0.79 9.63 -8.82
N TYR A 120 1.64 9.54 -9.85
CA TYR A 120 1.31 10.07 -11.18
C TYR A 120 0.10 9.37 -11.81
N GLN A 121 -0.12 8.07 -11.53
CA GLN A 121 -1.27 7.33 -12.07
C GLN A 121 -2.57 7.85 -11.45
N TYR A 122 -2.55 8.14 -10.15
CA TYR A 122 -3.70 8.72 -9.45
C TYR A 122 -4.03 10.14 -9.94
N LEU A 123 -2.99 10.97 -10.13
CA LEU A 123 -3.16 12.31 -10.70
C LEU A 123 -3.71 12.26 -12.12
N PHE A 124 -3.21 11.34 -12.95
CA PHE A 124 -3.70 11.16 -14.32
C PHE A 124 -5.16 10.74 -14.34
N ASP A 125 -5.56 9.74 -13.55
CA ASP A 125 -6.96 9.32 -13.43
C ASP A 125 -7.88 10.46 -12.97
N TRP A 126 -7.43 11.28 -12.03
CA TRP A 126 -8.17 12.45 -11.55
C TRP A 126 -8.34 13.51 -12.64
N ILE A 127 -7.26 13.82 -13.38
CA ILE A 127 -7.29 14.74 -14.53
C ILE A 127 -8.29 14.23 -15.58
N VAL A 128 -8.21 12.95 -15.98
CA VAL A 128 -9.12 12.36 -16.97
C VAL A 128 -10.59 12.48 -16.52
N ARG A 129 -10.88 12.34 -15.22
CA ARG A 129 -12.24 12.50 -14.67
C ARG A 129 -12.75 13.93 -14.70
N LEU A 130 -11.88 14.94 -14.65
CA LEU A 130 -12.29 16.36 -14.75
C LEU A 130 -12.71 16.75 -16.17
N PHE A 131 -12.18 16.06 -17.18
CA PHE A 131 -12.45 16.33 -18.59
C PHE A 131 -13.49 15.38 -19.20
N ARG A 132 -14.17 14.58 -18.37
CA ARG A 132 -15.35 13.78 -18.72
C ARG A 132 -16.59 14.38 -18.07
#